data_AF-A0A7V8ZEG5-F1
#
_entry.id   AF-A0A7V8ZEG5-F1
#
_cell.length_a   1.000
_cell.length_b   1.000
_cell.length_c   1.000
_cell.angle_alpha   90.00
_cell.angle_beta   90.00
_cell.angle_gamma   90.00
#
_symmetry.space_group_name_H-M   'P 1'
#
loop_
_entity.id
_entity.type
_entity.pdbx_description
1 polymer ?
#
loop_
_entity_poly.entity_id
_entity_poly.type
_entity_poly.pdbx_seq_one_letter_code
_entity_poly.pdbx_strand_id
1 'polypeptide(L)'
;SRRERSARRDAEARAALEPLPEGERPAAVTVAAVLALALGVGNIGLYLAGVEIQGEPPALGGVLVYTALMLAAAYGAWRARYWAVLGIQALLAIIILVFSVLAIRAESALALLIAFVVVAAAGSLFWFLVKAMARIQMPERPR
;
A
#
# COMPACT_ATOMS: atom_id res chain seq x y z
N SER A 1 35.21 7.74 7.49
CA SER A 1 34.46 6.89 8.45
C SER A 1 33.45 5.96 7.74
N ARG A 2 32.93 4.89 8.36
CA ARG A 2 31.87 4.03 7.75
C ARG A 2 30.61 4.83 7.39
N ARG A 3 30.36 5.94 8.10
CA ARG A 3 29.27 6.91 7.86
C ARG A 3 29.47 7.71 6.57
N GLU A 4 30.68 8.22 6.29
CA GLU A 4 30.97 8.93 5.03
C GLU A 4 30.77 8.05 3.78
N ARG A 5 31.15 6.77 3.85
CA ARG A 5 30.92 5.83 2.74
C ARG A 5 29.42 5.56 2.51
N SER A 6 28.65 5.42 3.59
CA SER A 6 27.18 5.28 3.49
C SER A 6 26.55 6.54 2.91
N ALA A 7 26.93 7.71 3.41
CA ALA A 7 26.41 9.00 2.94
C ALA A 7 26.73 9.25 1.46
N ARG A 8 27.92 8.86 0.99
CA ARG A 8 28.29 8.93 -0.43
C ARG A 8 27.40 8.03 -1.29
N ARG A 9 27.19 6.79 -0.86
CA ARG A 9 26.34 5.82 -1.56
C ARG A 9 24.87 6.26 -1.60
N ASP A 10 24.37 6.84 -0.51
CA ASP A 10 23.03 7.41 -0.44
C ASP A 10 22.89 8.64 -1.35
N ALA A 11 23.93 9.48 -1.44
CA ALA A 11 23.97 10.63 -2.33
C ALA A 11 24.02 10.22 -3.82
N GLU A 12 24.82 9.20 -4.17
CA GLU A 12 24.89 8.62 -5.51
C GLU A 12 23.54 8.00 -5.93
N ALA A 13 22.90 7.26 -5.02
CA ALA A 13 21.57 6.69 -5.25
C ALA A 13 20.51 7.78 -5.47
N ARG A 14 20.57 8.90 -4.72
CA ARG A 14 19.69 10.06 -4.94
C ARG A 14 20.01 10.79 -6.24
N ALA A 15 21.27 10.91 -6.63
CA ALA A 15 21.66 11.60 -7.86
C ALA A 15 21.20 10.86 -9.12
N ALA A 16 21.15 9.53 -9.06
CA ALA A 16 20.70 8.65 -10.15
C ALA A 16 19.18 8.55 -10.31
N LEU A 17 18.41 9.04 -9.35
CA LEU A 17 16.94 9.04 -9.43
C LEU A 17 16.47 10.28 -10.21
N GLU A 18 15.63 10.05 -11.22
CA GLU A 18 14.99 11.11 -11.98
C GLU A 18 13.69 11.57 -11.30
N PRO A 19 13.49 12.89 -11.12
CA PRO A 19 12.24 13.41 -10.60
C PRO A 19 11.09 13.00 -11.50
N LEU A 20 9.91 12.80 -10.92
CA LEU A 20 8.71 12.49 -11.69
C LEU A 20 8.36 13.68 -12.59
N PRO A 21 8.26 13.49 -13.92
CA PRO A 21 7.68 14.47 -14.82
C PRO A 21 6.27 14.84 -14.35
N GLU A 22 5.89 16.11 -14.51
CA GLU A 22 4.55 16.58 -14.18
C GLU A 22 3.49 15.70 -14.88
N GLY A 23 2.64 15.05 -14.09
CA GLY A 23 1.56 14.20 -14.59
C GLY A 23 1.90 12.73 -14.87
N GLU A 24 3.16 12.30 -14.74
CA GLU A 24 3.51 10.87 -14.80
C GLU A 24 2.86 10.13 -13.61
N ARG A 25 2.18 9.02 -13.91
CA ARG A 25 1.53 8.16 -12.90
C ARG A 25 2.35 6.88 -12.77
N PRO A 26 3.14 6.70 -11.70
CA PRO A 26 3.88 5.46 -11.51
C PRO A 26 2.92 4.27 -11.51
N ALA A 27 3.21 3.24 -12.32
CA ALA A 27 2.34 2.07 -12.46
C ALA A 27 1.96 1.44 -11.10
N ALA A 28 2.92 1.38 -10.17
CA ALA A 28 2.68 0.87 -8.81
C ALA A 28 1.66 1.70 -8.02
N VAL A 29 1.68 3.03 -8.18
CA VAL A 29 0.73 3.93 -7.53
C VAL A 29 -0.66 3.75 -8.15
N THR A 30 -0.74 3.55 -9.47
CA THR A 30 -2.00 3.22 -10.15
C THR A 30 -2.57 1.89 -9.67
N VAL A 31 -1.75 0.83 -9.58
CA VAL A 31 -2.16 -0.48 -9.05
C VAL A 31 -2.67 -0.33 -7.62
N ALA A 32 -1.96 0.41 -6.77
CA ALA A 32 -2.39 0.68 -5.41
C ALA A 32 -3.71 1.45 -5.33
N ALA A 33 -3.92 2.44 -6.21
CA ALA A 33 -5.17 3.19 -6.29
C ALA A 33 -6.35 2.30 -6.71
N VAL A 34 -6.15 1.42 -7.71
CA VAL A 34 -7.16 0.47 -8.17
C VAL A 34 -7.50 -0.54 -7.07
N LEU A 35 -6.50 -1.08 -6.38
CA LEU A 35 -6.71 -2.00 -5.26
C LEU A 35 -7.49 -1.33 -4.12
N ALA A 36 -7.11 -0.11 -3.73
CA ALA A 36 -7.83 0.64 -2.70
C ALA A 36 -9.29 0.90 -3.12
N LEU A 37 -9.54 1.27 -4.39
CA LEU A 37 -10.88 1.44 -4.92
C LEU A 37 -11.68 0.13 -4.86
N ALA A 38 -11.10 -0.98 -5.32
CA ALA A 38 -11.73 -2.29 -5.31
C ALA A 38 -12.08 -2.75 -3.89
N LEU A 39 -11.18 -2.53 -2.92
CA LEU A 39 -11.43 -2.84 -1.51
C LEU A 39 -12.53 -1.96 -0.91
N GLY A 40 -12.52 -0.66 -1.18
CA GLY A 40 -13.55 0.26 -0.68
C GLY A 40 -14.95 -0.06 -1.22
N VAL A 41 -15.06 -0.33 -2.52
CA VAL A 41 -16.32 -0.70 -3.18
C VAL A 41 -16.75 -2.11 -2.78
N GLY A 42 -15.81 -3.07 -2.76
CA GLY A 42 -16.07 -4.43 -2.34
C GLY A 42 -16.58 -4.53 -0.91
N ASN A 43 -16.07 -3.69 0.00
CA ASN A 43 -16.53 -3.63 1.38
C ASN A 43 -18.00 -3.21 1.49
N ILE A 44 -18.45 -2.22 0.70
CA ILE A 44 -19.89 -1.88 0.61
C ILE A 44 -20.67 -3.03 -0.01
N GLY A 45 -20.16 -3.65 -1.09
CA GLY A 45 -20.82 -4.77 -1.75
C GLY A 45 -21.07 -5.96 -0.80
N LEU A 46 -20.08 -6.32 0.01
CA LEU A 46 -20.18 -7.37 1.03
C LEU A 46 -21.21 -7.01 2.12
N TYR A 47 -21.22 -5.75 2.57
CA TYR A 47 -22.21 -5.27 3.53
C TYR A 47 -23.64 -5.36 2.97
N LEU A 48 -23.85 -4.91 1.73
CA LEU A 48 -25.15 -4.97 1.06
C LEU A 48 -25.59 -6.40 0.75
N ALA A 49 -24.65 -7.31 0.54
CA ALA A 49 -24.91 -8.73 0.36
C ALA A 49 -25.25 -9.47 1.68
N GLY A 50 -25.17 -8.78 2.82
CA GLY A 50 -25.45 -9.36 4.13
C GLY A 50 -24.42 -10.37 4.60
N VAL A 51 -23.16 -10.25 4.15
CA VAL A 51 -22.09 -11.16 4.59
C VAL A 51 -21.75 -10.87 6.05
N GLU A 52 -21.93 -11.89 6.89
CA GLU A 52 -21.63 -11.83 8.31
C GLU A 52 -20.16 -12.13 8.59
N ILE A 53 -19.61 -11.50 9.63
CA ILE A 53 -18.27 -11.75 10.13
C ILE A 53 -18.41 -12.37 11.52
N GLN A 54 -17.99 -13.62 11.67
CA GLN A 54 -18.16 -14.39 12.92
C GLN A 54 -19.62 -14.54 13.37
N GLY A 55 -20.57 -14.57 12.43
CA GLY A 55 -22.00 -14.74 12.72
C GLY A 55 -22.72 -13.45 13.16
N GLU A 56 -22.05 -12.30 13.07
CA GLU A 56 -22.65 -10.99 13.32
C GLU A 56 -22.55 -10.10 12.08
N PRO A 57 -23.58 -9.28 11.80
CA PRO A 57 -23.51 -8.31 10.73
C PRO A 57 -22.46 -7.25 11.06
N PRO A 58 -21.57 -6.90 10.10
CA PRO A 58 -20.54 -5.91 10.35
C PRO A 58 -21.15 -4.55 10.72
N ALA A 59 -20.59 -3.89 11.73
CA ALA A 59 -21.07 -2.59 12.19
C ALA A 59 -20.99 -1.56 11.04
N LEU A 60 -22.13 -0.92 10.72
CA LEU A 60 -22.23 0.05 9.64
C LEU A 60 -21.18 1.17 9.76
N GLY A 61 -20.92 1.65 10.97
CA GLY A 61 -19.89 2.66 11.23
C GLY A 61 -18.49 2.21 10.80
N GLY A 62 -18.11 0.96 11.10
CA GLY A 62 -16.82 0.39 10.68
C GLY A 62 -16.71 0.26 9.17
N VAL A 63 -17.79 -0.20 8.52
CA VAL A 63 -17.86 -0.32 7.05
C VAL A 63 -17.67 1.05 6.39
N LEU A 64 -18.39 2.06 6.85
CA LEU A 64 -18.31 3.42 6.30
C LEU A 64 -16.93 4.05 6.49
N VAL A 65 -16.33 3.92 7.68
CA VAL A 65 -14.99 4.45 7.96
C VAL A 65 -13.94 3.78 7.09
N TYR A 66 -13.96 2.45 6.99
CA TYR A 66 -13.03 1.72 6.13
C TYR A 66 -13.18 2.11 4.67
N THR A 67 -14.42 2.17 4.16
CA THR A 67 -14.67 2.56 2.78
C THR A 67 -14.23 3.99 2.50
N ALA A 68 -14.55 4.95 3.38
CA ALA A 68 -14.12 6.34 3.23
C ALA A 68 -12.58 6.45 3.20
N LEU A 69 -11.89 5.73 4.08
CA LEU A 69 -10.43 5.66 4.10
C LEU A 69 -9.87 5.10 2.78
N MET A 70 -10.44 4.00 2.28
CA MET A 70 -10.00 3.37 1.03
C MET A 70 -10.23 4.27 -0.19
N LEU A 71 -11.38 4.95 -0.25
CA LEU A 71 -11.67 5.90 -1.33
C LEU A 71 -10.75 7.13 -1.28
N ALA A 72 -10.46 7.65 -0.07
CA ALA A 72 -9.51 8.74 0.11
C ALA A 72 -8.09 8.33 -0.32
N ALA A 73 -7.67 7.11 0.04
CA ALA A 73 -6.39 6.55 -0.38
C ALA A 73 -6.33 6.35 -1.91
N ALA A 74 -7.38 5.81 -2.52
CA ALA A 74 -7.48 5.63 -3.98
C ALA A 74 -7.38 6.97 -4.71
N TYR A 75 -8.13 7.97 -4.27
CA TYR A 75 -8.10 9.31 -4.84
C TYR A 75 -6.75 10.01 -4.66
N GLY A 76 -6.17 9.92 -3.46
CA GLY A 76 -4.86 10.51 -3.17
C GLY A 76 -3.74 9.85 -3.97
N ALA A 77 -3.77 8.53 -4.12
CA ALA A 77 -2.84 7.78 -4.96
C ALA A 77 -3.02 8.15 -6.44
N TRP A 78 -4.27 8.30 -6.91
CA TRP A 78 -4.54 8.74 -8.28
C TRP A 78 -3.93 10.11 -8.62
N ARG A 79 -3.83 10.99 -7.62
CA ARG A 79 -3.16 12.30 -7.72
C ARG A 79 -1.68 12.28 -7.31
N ALA A 80 -1.09 11.08 -7.17
CA ALA A 80 0.29 10.87 -6.75
C ALA A 80 0.69 11.67 -5.48
N ARG A 81 -0.26 11.87 -4.55
CA ARG A 81 -0.01 12.63 -3.31
C ARG A 81 0.80 11.79 -2.33
N TYR A 82 1.87 12.38 -1.80
CA TYR A 82 2.79 11.74 -0.85
C TYR A 82 2.08 11.07 0.34
N TRP A 83 1.14 11.78 0.98
CA TRP A 83 0.42 11.28 2.16
C TRP A 83 -0.42 10.03 1.88
N ALA A 84 -0.96 9.90 0.66
CA ALA A 84 -1.78 8.77 0.28
C ALA A 84 -0.94 7.52 0.01
N VAL A 85 0.21 7.69 -0.66
CA VAL A 85 1.18 6.60 -0.87
C VAL A 85 1.72 6.11 0.48
N LEU A 86 2.04 7.02 1.40
CA LEU A 86 2.42 6.66 2.77
C LEU A 86 1.32 5.90 3.51
N GLY A 87 0.07 6.36 3.43
CA GLY A 87 -1.06 5.67 4.05
C GLY A 87 -1.23 4.24 3.54
N ILE A 88 -1.11 4.04 2.24
CA ILE A 88 -1.17 2.71 1.62
C ILE A 88 0.03 1.85 2.06
N GLN A 89 1.24 2.41 2.11
CA GLN A 89 2.42 1.69 2.61
C GLN A 89 2.23 1.26 4.07
N ALA A 90 1.70 2.15 4.92
CA ALA A 90 1.41 1.82 6.32
C ALA A 90 0.39 0.67 6.42
N LEU A 91 -0.67 0.72 5.63
CA LEU A 91 -1.67 -0.36 5.58
C LEU A 91 -1.06 -1.68 5.10
N LEU A 92 -0.27 -1.66 4.02
CA LEU A 92 0.42 -2.85 3.51
C LEU A 92 1.37 -3.43 4.55
N ALA A 93 2.11 -2.60 5.28
CA ALA A 93 2.99 -3.05 6.35
C ALA A 93 2.23 -3.76 7.47
N ILE A 94 1.07 -3.21 7.88
CA ILE A 94 0.18 -3.84 8.86
C ILE A 94 -0.35 -5.17 8.33
N ILE A 95 -0.80 -5.22 7.07
CA ILE A 95 -1.28 -6.46 6.43
C ILE A 95 -0.17 -7.52 6.42
N ILE A 96 1.04 -7.17 5.98
CA ILE A 96 2.19 -8.08 5.96
C ILE A 96 2.46 -8.61 7.37
N LEU A 97 2.46 -7.74 8.39
CA LEU A 97 2.68 -8.14 9.78
C LEU A 97 1.60 -9.13 10.25
N VAL A 98 0.32 -8.79 10.08
CA VAL A 98 -0.82 -9.62 10.51
C VAL A 98 -0.79 -10.98 9.81
N PHE A 99 -0.64 -11.01 8.48
CA PHE A 99 -0.60 -12.27 7.74
C PHE A 99 0.64 -13.10 8.03
N SER A 100 1.77 -12.46 8.38
CA SER A 100 2.95 -13.18 8.85
C SER A 100 2.69 -13.88 10.19
N VAL A 101 1.98 -13.22 11.11
CA VAL A 101 1.55 -13.84 12.38
C VAL A 101 0.52 -14.96 12.13
N LEU A 102 -0.43 -14.76 11.21
CA LEU A 102 -1.40 -15.79 10.82
C LEU A 102 -0.73 -17.01 10.19
N ALA A 103 0.32 -16.81 9.39
CA ALA A 103 1.10 -17.90 8.80
C ALA A 103 1.76 -18.77 9.88
N ILE A 104 2.24 -18.18 10.98
CA ILE A 104 2.80 -18.92 12.13
C ILE A 104 1.71 -19.74 12.84
N ARG A 105 0.48 -19.22 12.88
CA ARG A 105 -0.69 -19.87 13.49
C ARG A 105 -1.45 -20.79 12.52
N ALA A 106 -0.96 -20.98 11.30
CA ALA A 106 -1.69 -21.71 10.28
C ALA A 106 -1.73 -23.21 10.62
N GLU A 107 -2.92 -23.73 10.91
CA GLU A 107 -3.16 -25.15 11.16
C GLU A 107 -3.46 -25.94 9.88
N SER A 108 -3.56 -25.25 8.73
CA SER A 108 -3.84 -25.86 7.43
C SER A 108 -2.88 -25.35 6.35
N ALA A 109 -2.56 -26.25 5.40
CA ALA A 109 -1.74 -25.91 4.24
C ALA A 109 -2.39 -24.81 3.38
N LEU A 110 -3.72 -24.80 3.29
CA LEU A 110 -4.45 -23.76 2.57
C LEU A 110 -4.31 -22.39 3.24
N ALA A 111 -4.49 -22.31 4.57
CA ALA A 111 -4.31 -21.06 5.30
C ALA A 111 -2.87 -20.52 5.18
N LEU A 112 -1.88 -21.41 5.27
CA LEU A 112 -0.48 -21.06 5.07
C LEU A 112 -0.21 -20.52 3.67
N LEU A 113 -0.74 -21.19 2.63
CA LEU A 113 -0.60 -20.76 1.24
C LEU A 113 -1.24 -19.38 1.01
N ILE A 114 -2.46 -19.17 1.50
CA ILE A 114 -3.15 -17.88 1.41
C ILE A 114 -2.31 -16.79 2.07
N ALA A 115 -1.84 -17.02 3.30
CA ALA A 115 -1.04 -16.04 4.00
C ALA A 115 0.27 -15.72 3.27
N PHE A 116 0.95 -16.74 2.73
CA PHE A 116 2.16 -16.55 1.95
C PHE A 116 1.92 -15.73 0.68
N VAL A 117 0.86 -16.03 -0.07
CA VAL A 117 0.49 -15.29 -1.28
C VAL A 117 0.17 -13.83 -0.95
N VAL A 118 -0.58 -13.57 0.12
CA VAL A 118 -0.92 -12.21 0.55
C VAL A 118 0.34 -11.43 0.94
N VAL A 119 1.24 -12.04 1.72
CA VAL A 119 2.50 -11.41 2.13
C VAL A 119 3.39 -11.12 0.91
N ALA A 120 3.52 -12.06 -0.01
CA ALA A 120 4.33 -11.88 -1.22
C ALA A 120 3.77 -10.78 -2.13
N ALA A 121 2.45 -10.75 -2.35
CA ALA A 121 1.79 -9.72 -3.14
C ALA A 121 1.91 -8.34 -2.49
N ALA A 122 1.60 -8.23 -1.19
CA ALA A 122 1.69 -7.00 -0.43
C ALA A 122 3.14 -6.48 -0.36
N GLY A 123 4.10 -7.36 -0.09
CA GLY A 123 5.52 -7.02 -0.03
C GLY A 123 6.07 -6.54 -1.37
N SER A 124 5.65 -7.18 -2.47
CA SER A 124 6.01 -6.75 -3.83
C SER A 124 5.48 -5.35 -4.12
N LEU A 125 4.19 -5.11 -3.87
CA LEU A 125 3.59 -3.79 -4.06
C LEU A 125 4.24 -2.73 -3.18
N PHE A 126 4.51 -3.06 -1.90
CA PHE A 126 5.21 -2.18 -0.96
C PHE A 126 6.58 -1.76 -1.49
N TRP A 127 7.37 -2.72 -1.99
CA TRP A 127 8.68 -2.44 -2.60
C TRP A 127 8.58 -1.48 -3.79
N PHE A 128 7.61 -1.69 -4.68
CA PHE A 128 7.41 -0.79 -5.82
C PHE A 128 6.92 0.60 -5.39
N LEU A 129 6.07 0.69 -4.36
CA LEU A 129 5.62 1.97 -3.82
C LEU A 129 6.76 2.73 -3.13
N VAL A 130 7.69 2.06 -2.46
CA VAL A 130 8.88 2.72 -1.88
C VAL A 130 9.73 3.36 -2.99
N LYS A 131 9.95 2.65 -4.10
CA LYS A 131 10.66 3.20 -5.27
C LYS A 131 9.91 4.38 -5.90
N ALA A 132 8.59 4.29 -6.02
CA ALA A 132 7.78 5.40 -6.53
C ALA A 132 7.84 6.61 -5.59
N MET A 133 7.76 6.38 -4.27
CA MET A 133 7.82 7.41 -3.26
C MET A 133 9.15 8.16 -3.27
N ALA A 134 10.27 7.45 -3.48
CA ALA A 134 11.58 8.08 -3.61
C ALA A 134 11.63 9.11 -4.75
N ARG A 135 10.91 8.85 -5.86
CA ARG A 135 10.77 9.81 -6.98
C ARG A 135 9.80 10.95 -6.65
N ILE A 136 8.71 10.69 -5.93
CA ILE A 136 7.71 11.71 -5.53
C ILE A 136 8.31 12.73 -4.55
N GLN A 137 9.24 12.31 -3.68
CA GLN A 137 9.87 13.20 -2.70
C GLN A 137 10.96 14.10 -3.28
N MET A 138 11.34 13.92 -4.55
CA MET A 138 12.45 14.67 -5.13
C MET A 138 12.06 16.13 -5.37
N PRO A 139 12.84 17.11 -4.86
CA PRO A 139 12.63 18.50 -5.21
C PRO A 139 12.85 18.70 -6.71
N GLU A 140 11.99 19.50 -7.33
CA GLU A 140 12.16 19.93 -8.72
C GLU A 140 13.54 20.59 -8.86
N ARG A 141 14.36 20.09 -9.79
CA ARG A 141 15.66 20.73 -10.06
C ARG A 141 15.38 22.13 -10.61
N PRO A 142 15.97 23.20 -10.04
CA PRO A 142 15.89 24.51 -10.66
C PRO A 142 16.45 24.40 -12.08
N ARG A 143 15.65 24.86 -13.05
CA ARG A 143 16.03 24.89 -14.48
C ARG A 143 17.16 25.87 -14.71
#